data_AF-A0A1C5YM93-F1
#
_entry.id   AF-A0A1C5YM93-F1
#
_cell.length_a   1.000
_cell.length_b   1.000
_cell.length_c   1.000
_cell.angle_alpha   90.00
_cell.angle_beta   90.00
_cell.angle_gamma   90.00
#
_symmetry.space_group_name_H-M   'P 1'
#
loop_
_entity.id
_entity.type
_entity.pdbx_description
1 polymer ?
#
loop_
_entity_poly.entity_id
_entity_poly.type
_entity_poly.pdbx_seq_one_letter_code
_entity_poly.pdbx_strand_id
1 'polypeptide(L)'
;MIEKKYINKIMAEYLSILEKYEDPIKEFKQEDIKRFIGEVRLFWYRKRRYIRYFMANIEKKDAVAYLAGAMRVDIATGGHFDYVLVGKYRIVNEPIMKLSTFYKGTEKEINFEYTNQYLKDCVEDLLLILRKYSRDFCVLPIEPFIASNMEEYNSILIDAAERMVAAMFGIDDSELKSIIESECSYEEIESKLLPGMREKLIFVSWKDSQLSLRDKCKRYLEVNGDVMPVIKEFSESQIFYAIAHQYCMQGLAIANLMHNYKMIPFIRNDVTFQFFALIFYSNIMDDLSKHDYLQVYVPYVLQRTIDFSDKAYDELVDVAGNGKLVNYIIDYCEEQNINSLTAEDILHCVDRFYY
;
A
#
# COMPACT_ATOMS: atom_id res chain seq x y z
N MET A 1 20.89 8.64 -11.56
CA MET A 1 20.48 7.52 -12.43
C MET A 1 20.97 6.25 -11.78
N ILE A 2 20.07 5.56 -11.10
CA ILE A 2 20.35 4.31 -10.42
C ILE A 2 20.80 3.24 -11.45
N GLU A 3 21.82 2.45 -11.11
CA GLU A 3 22.35 1.41 -12.00
C GLU A 3 21.34 0.26 -12.17
N LYS A 4 20.59 0.27 -13.28
CA LYS A 4 19.52 -0.70 -13.55
C LYS A 4 20.01 -2.07 -14.02
N LYS A 5 21.24 -2.17 -14.53
CA LYS A 5 21.78 -3.40 -15.14
C LYS A 5 21.72 -4.60 -14.19
N TYR A 6 22.10 -4.40 -12.93
CA TYR A 6 22.09 -5.45 -11.93
C TYR A 6 20.68 -5.83 -11.49
N ILE A 7 19.77 -4.85 -11.34
CA ILE A 7 18.38 -5.14 -11.01
C ILE A 7 17.72 -5.93 -12.13
N ASN A 8 17.90 -5.55 -13.39
CA ASN A 8 17.35 -6.28 -14.54
C ASN A 8 17.84 -7.74 -14.58
N LYS A 9 19.12 -7.97 -14.24
CA LYS A 9 19.64 -9.34 -14.10
C LYS A 9 18.96 -10.10 -12.97
N ILE A 10 18.77 -9.48 -11.80
CA ILE A 10 18.04 -10.09 -10.68
C ILE A 10 16.58 -10.39 -11.07
N MET A 11 15.91 -9.51 -11.82
CA MET A 11 14.55 -9.73 -12.31
C MET A 11 14.47 -10.94 -13.25
N ALA A 12 15.43 -11.10 -14.16
CA ALA A 12 15.51 -12.26 -15.04
C ALA A 12 15.75 -13.57 -14.26
N GLU A 13 16.68 -13.55 -13.29
CA GLU A 13 16.92 -14.69 -12.40
C GLU A 13 15.67 -15.06 -11.58
N TYR A 14 14.92 -14.04 -11.12
CA TYR A 14 13.69 -14.23 -10.37
C TYR A 14 12.55 -14.77 -11.23
N LEU A 15 12.39 -14.27 -12.45
CA LEU A 15 11.45 -14.82 -13.44
C LEU A 15 11.70 -16.31 -13.64
N SER A 16 12.96 -16.73 -13.85
CA SER A 16 13.31 -18.14 -14.00
C SER A 16 13.00 -19.01 -12.77
N ILE A 17 12.86 -18.42 -11.57
CA ILE A 17 12.35 -19.15 -10.40
C ILE A 17 10.84 -19.31 -10.54
N LEU A 18 10.10 -18.23 -10.74
CA LEU A 18 8.63 -18.25 -10.83
C LEU A 18 8.12 -19.17 -11.96
N GLU A 19 8.80 -19.20 -13.11
CA GLU A 19 8.43 -20.04 -14.26
C GLU A 19 8.48 -21.54 -13.96
N LYS A 20 9.34 -21.98 -13.03
CA LYS A 20 9.34 -23.39 -12.58
C LYS A 20 8.06 -23.78 -11.85
N TYR A 21 7.36 -22.79 -11.32
CA TYR A 21 6.21 -22.95 -10.44
C TYR A 21 4.89 -22.56 -11.11
N GLU A 22 4.90 -21.93 -12.29
CA GLU A 22 3.70 -21.44 -12.98
C GLU A 22 2.61 -22.52 -13.17
N ASP A 23 2.98 -23.71 -13.65
CA ASP A 23 2.03 -24.81 -13.78
C ASP A 23 1.83 -25.59 -12.47
N PRO A 24 2.89 -26.00 -11.73
CA PRO A 24 2.72 -26.78 -10.52
C PRO A 24 1.90 -26.08 -9.42
N ILE A 25 1.99 -24.75 -9.31
CA ILE A 25 1.36 -23.99 -8.21
C ILE A 25 -0.16 -24.13 -8.18
N LYS A 26 -0.79 -24.45 -9.32
CA LYS A 26 -2.24 -24.67 -9.42
C LYS A 26 -2.72 -25.81 -8.52
N GLU A 27 -1.90 -26.85 -8.39
CA GLU A 27 -2.18 -28.08 -7.64
C GLU A 27 -1.48 -28.13 -6.26
N PHE A 28 -0.79 -27.07 -5.87
CA PHE A 28 -0.02 -27.06 -4.63
C PHE A 28 -0.88 -27.22 -3.38
N LYS A 29 -0.41 -28.12 -2.50
CA LYS A 29 -0.88 -28.21 -1.12
C LYS A 29 -0.07 -27.25 -0.26
N GLN A 30 -0.51 -27.05 0.99
CA GLN A 30 0.11 -26.11 1.92
C GLN A 30 1.62 -26.33 2.11
N GLU A 31 2.09 -27.58 2.18
CA GLU A 31 3.51 -27.90 2.31
C GLU A 31 4.32 -27.55 1.05
N ASP A 32 3.74 -27.69 -0.14
CA ASP A 32 4.37 -27.28 -1.40
C ASP A 32 4.49 -25.75 -1.48
N ILE A 33 3.47 -25.03 -1.02
CA ILE A 33 3.49 -23.57 -0.91
C ILE A 33 4.58 -23.11 0.06
N LYS A 34 4.70 -23.75 1.24
CA LYS A 34 5.78 -23.43 2.19
C LYS A 34 7.17 -23.64 1.58
N ARG A 35 7.36 -24.71 0.79
CA ARG A 35 8.62 -24.97 0.07
C ARG A 35 8.90 -23.90 -0.99
N PHE A 36 7.90 -23.54 -1.79
CA PHE A 36 7.99 -22.47 -2.78
C PHE A 36 8.37 -21.12 -2.14
N ILE A 37 7.67 -20.73 -1.08
CA ILE A 37 7.99 -19.55 -0.28
C ILE A 37 9.44 -19.63 0.23
N GLY A 38 9.89 -20.81 0.67
CA GLY A 38 11.27 -21.06 1.09
C GLY A 38 12.32 -20.76 0.00
N GLU A 39 12.08 -21.21 -1.24
CA GLU A 39 12.97 -20.92 -2.38
C GLU A 39 13.01 -19.42 -2.69
N VAL A 40 11.86 -18.76 -2.75
CA VAL A 40 11.76 -17.31 -2.97
C VAL A 40 12.49 -16.53 -1.87
N ARG A 41 12.28 -16.92 -0.60
CA ARG A 41 12.98 -16.32 0.56
C ARG A 41 14.49 -16.45 0.44
N LEU A 42 14.98 -17.63 0.10
CA LEU A 42 16.41 -17.89 -0.06
C LEU A 42 17.02 -17.06 -1.21
N PHE A 43 16.31 -16.94 -2.32
CA PHE A 43 16.71 -16.11 -3.46
C PHE A 43 16.91 -14.65 -3.03
N TRP A 44 15.89 -14.03 -2.44
CA TRP A 44 15.95 -12.64 -2.01
C TRP A 44 16.97 -12.41 -0.89
N TYR A 45 17.06 -13.34 0.06
CA TYR A 45 18.05 -13.25 1.13
C TYR A 45 19.49 -13.20 0.57
N ARG A 46 19.80 -13.98 -0.48
CA ARG A 46 21.12 -13.94 -1.14
C ARG A 46 21.40 -12.61 -1.82
N LYS A 47 20.37 -11.87 -2.24
CA LYS A 47 20.50 -10.56 -2.92
C LYS A 47 20.32 -9.36 -1.99
N ARG A 48 19.95 -9.56 -0.71
CA ARG A 48 19.61 -8.49 0.26
C ARG A 48 20.57 -7.30 0.33
N ARG A 49 21.88 -7.54 0.21
CA ARG A 49 22.89 -6.46 0.24
C ARG A 49 22.76 -5.51 -0.95
N TYR A 50 22.51 -6.07 -2.13
CA TYR A 50 22.27 -5.28 -3.34
C TYR A 50 20.96 -4.51 -3.26
N ILE A 51 19.89 -5.14 -2.74
CA ILE A 51 18.59 -4.46 -2.57
C ILE A 51 18.71 -3.31 -1.58
N ARG A 52 19.35 -3.52 -0.42
CA ARG A 52 19.61 -2.45 0.55
C ARG A 52 20.44 -1.31 -0.03
N TYR A 53 21.49 -1.64 -0.79
CA TYR A 53 22.30 -0.63 -1.47
C TYR A 53 21.47 0.15 -2.49
N PHE A 54 20.69 -0.53 -3.32
CA PHE A 54 19.80 0.10 -4.29
C PHE A 54 18.84 1.07 -3.59
N MET A 55 18.12 0.62 -2.55
CA MET A 55 17.15 1.45 -1.83
C MET A 55 17.80 2.66 -1.15
N ALA A 56 18.96 2.48 -0.51
CA ALA A 56 19.67 3.55 0.21
C ALA A 56 20.21 4.66 -0.72
N ASN A 57 20.36 4.38 -2.02
CA ASN A 57 20.89 5.33 -3.01
C ASN A 57 19.81 5.91 -3.93
N ILE A 58 18.53 5.72 -3.61
CA ILE A 58 17.43 6.39 -4.32
C ILE A 58 17.46 7.88 -3.96
N GLU A 59 17.46 8.74 -4.98
CA GLU A 59 17.27 10.19 -4.81
C GLU A 59 15.92 10.63 -5.39
N LYS A 60 15.37 11.77 -4.91
CA LYS A 60 14.08 12.32 -5.41
C LYS A 60 14.07 12.45 -6.95
N LYS A 61 15.20 12.87 -7.55
CA LYS A 61 15.34 13.05 -9.01
C LYS A 61 15.22 11.75 -9.82
N ASP A 62 15.45 10.59 -9.21
CA ASP A 62 15.28 9.30 -9.87
C ASP A 62 13.79 8.94 -10.05
N ALA A 63 12.89 9.64 -9.35
CA ALA A 63 11.43 9.50 -9.43
C ALA A 63 11.00 8.03 -9.31
N VAL A 64 11.49 7.34 -8.28
CA VAL A 64 11.12 5.95 -8.01
C VAL A 64 9.77 5.95 -7.31
N ALA A 65 8.79 5.25 -7.89
CA ALA A 65 7.50 5.00 -7.26
C ALA A 65 7.43 3.57 -6.73
N TYR A 66 6.58 3.32 -5.74
CA TYR A 66 6.31 1.96 -5.25
C TYR A 66 4.82 1.73 -5.00
N LEU A 67 4.37 0.50 -5.21
CA LEU A 67 2.99 0.10 -4.94
C LEU A 67 2.76 0.04 -3.42
N ALA A 68 1.92 0.93 -2.91
CA ALA A 68 1.66 1.10 -1.49
C ALA A 68 0.24 0.62 -1.12
N GLY A 69 0.12 -0.05 0.03
CA GLY A 69 -1.16 -0.55 0.55
C GLY A 69 -1.79 -1.72 -0.22
N ALA A 70 -1.15 -2.21 -1.28
CA ALA A 70 -1.61 -3.34 -2.08
C ALA A 70 -0.50 -4.38 -2.28
N MET A 71 -0.88 -5.63 -2.55
CA MET A 71 0.05 -6.75 -2.76
C MET A 71 0.35 -7.00 -4.25
N ARG A 72 -0.60 -6.70 -5.12
CA ARG A 72 -0.53 -6.95 -6.56
C ARG A 72 -0.91 -5.70 -7.34
N VAL A 73 -0.45 -5.58 -8.59
CA VAL A 73 -0.77 -4.46 -9.48
C VAL A 73 -2.14 -4.64 -10.12
N ASP A 74 -2.63 -5.88 -10.23
CA ASP A 74 -3.83 -6.24 -10.98
C ASP A 74 -3.68 -5.95 -12.49
N ILE A 75 -2.67 -6.55 -13.12
CA ILE A 75 -2.48 -6.44 -14.57
C ILE A 75 -3.74 -6.87 -15.32
N ALA A 76 -4.40 -7.95 -14.88
CA ALA A 76 -5.60 -8.48 -15.52
C ALA A 76 -6.78 -7.50 -15.58
N THR A 77 -6.88 -6.57 -14.62
CA THR A 77 -7.92 -5.54 -14.60
C THR A 77 -7.39 -4.15 -14.93
N GLY A 78 -6.19 -4.06 -15.52
CA GLY A 78 -5.64 -2.80 -16.01
C GLY A 78 -4.94 -1.92 -14.97
N GLY A 79 -4.66 -2.38 -13.75
CA GLY A 79 -4.06 -1.51 -12.71
C GLY A 79 -2.65 -0.96 -13.04
N HIS A 80 -1.98 -1.52 -14.05
CA HIS A 80 -0.73 -0.98 -14.58
C HIS A 80 -0.91 0.30 -15.40
N PHE A 81 -2.08 0.53 -16.01
CA PHE A 81 -2.38 1.77 -16.72
C PHE A 81 -2.39 2.95 -15.75
N ASP A 82 -2.97 2.80 -14.56
CA ASP A 82 -2.97 3.85 -13.54
C ASP A 82 -1.58 4.03 -12.91
N TYR A 83 -0.91 2.91 -12.61
CA TYR A 83 0.39 2.97 -11.95
C TYR A 83 1.46 3.61 -12.86
N VAL A 84 1.32 3.53 -14.19
CA VAL A 84 2.27 4.16 -15.12
C VAL A 84 2.28 5.69 -15.05
N LEU A 85 1.26 6.31 -14.46
CA LEU A 85 1.22 7.76 -14.28
C LEU A 85 2.29 8.26 -13.30
N VAL A 86 2.74 7.42 -12.35
CA VAL A 86 3.58 7.83 -11.23
C VAL A 86 5.00 7.32 -11.34
N GLY A 87 5.97 8.22 -11.12
CA GLY A 87 7.40 7.91 -11.14
C GLY A 87 7.91 7.46 -12.51
N LYS A 88 9.23 7.35 -12.67
CA LYS A 88 9.89 6.82 -13.88
C LYS A 88 10.32 5.36 -13.73
N TYR A 89 10.37 4.89 -12.49
CA TYR A 89 10.77 3.54 -12.16
C TYR A 89 9.85 3.04 -11.05
N ARG A 90 9.12 1.96 -11.31
CA ARG A 90 8.03 1.51 -10.44
C ARG A 90 8.37 0.20 -9.77
N ILE A 91 8.34 0.19 -8.46
CA ILE A 91 8.60 -0.99 -7.65
C ILE A 91 7.27 -1.62 -7.24
N VAL A 92 7.11 -2.90 -7.52
CA VAL A 92 6.06 -3.74 -6.94
C VAL A 92 6.70 -4.44 -5.74
N ASN A 93 6.13 -4.23 -4.55
CA ASN A 93 6.64 -4.89 -3.36
C ASN A 93 6.42 -6.39 -3.50
N GLU A 94 7.47 -7.20 -3.26
CA GLU A 94 7.42 -8.63 -3.55
C GLU A 94 6.37 -9.35 -2.68
N PRO A 95 5.27 -9.85 -3.28
CA PRO A 95 4.10 -10.31 -2.53
C PRO A 95 4.31 -11.65 -1.83
N ILE A 96 5.12 -12.56 -2.37
CA ILE A 96 5.29 -13.92 -1.80
C ILE A 96 6.01 -13.84 -0.46
N MET A 97 7.05 -13.03 -0.35
CA MET A 97 7.75 -12.72 0.91
C MET A 97 6.78 -12.11 1.93
N LYS A 98 5.91 -11.20 1.50
CA LYS A 98 4.96 -10.53 2.39
C LYS A 98 3.85 -11.46 2.89
N LEU A 99 3.32 -12.31 2.00
CA LEU A 99 2.33 -13.34 2.35
C LEU A 99 2.92 -14.43 3.26
N SER A 100 4.25 -14.63 3.27
CA SER A 100 4.89 -15.67 4.09
C SER A 100 4.59 -15.58 5.58
N THR A 101 4.20 -14.39 6.08
CA THR A 101 3.82 -14.19 7.48
C THR A 101 2.54 -14.96 7.85
N PHE A 102 1.57 -15.06 6.93
CA PHE A 102 0.33 -15.82 7.14
C PHE A 102 0.58 -17.32 7.34
N TYR A 103 1.64 -17.85 6.72
CA TYR A 103 2.02 -19.27 6.84
C TYR A 103 2.72 -19.63 8.17
N LYS A 104 2.83 -18.68 9.10
CA LYS A 104 3.22 -18.94 10.49
C LYS A 104 2.01 -19.22 11.41
N GLY A 105 0.81 -18.84 10.98
CA GLY A 105 -0.43 -19.06 11.75
C GLY A 105 -1.01 -20.46 11.59
N THR A 106 -2.11 -20.69 12.29
CA THR A 106 -2.91 -21.92 12.28
C THR A 106 -4.18 -21.77 11.44
N GLU A 107 -4.85 -22.87 11.12
CA GLU A 107 -6.13 -22.86 10.36
C GLU A 107 -7.27 -22.14 11.09
N LYS A 108 -7.16 -21.96 12.42
CA LYS A 108 -8.11 -21.15 13.19
C LYS A 108 -7.89 -19.66 13.01
N GLU A 109 -6.63 -19.27 12.83
CA GLU A 109 -6.23 -17.87 12.74
C GLU A 109 -6.33 -17.36 11.30
N ILE A 110 -5.96 -18.20 10.33
CA ILE A 110 -5.79 -17.84 8.91
C ILE A 110 -6.61 -18.76 8.02
N ASN A 111 -7.35 -18.17 7.09
CA ASN A 111 -7.98 -18.91 6.01
C ASN A 111 -6.95 -19.23 4.90
N PHE A 112 -6.41 -20.44 4.95
CA PHE A 112 -5.41 -20.89 3.98
C PHE A 112 -5.97 -21.09 2.58
N GLU A 113 -7.26 -21.40 2.42
CA GLU A 113 -7.86 -21.52 1.08
C GLU A 113 -7.80 -20.18 0.35
N TYR A 114 -8.31 -19.13 1.00
CA TYR A 114 -8.22 -17.75 0.50
C TYR A 114 -6.77 -17.31 0.29
N THR A 115 -5.92 -17.51 1.30
CA THR A 115 -4.51 -17.06 1.25
C THR A 115 -3.75 -17.75 0.11
N ASN A 116 -3.99 -19.04 -0.11
CA ASN A 116 -3.36 -19.80 -1.19
C ASN A 116 -3.83 -19.32 -2.56
N GLN A 117 -5.13 -19.08 -2.73
CA GLN A 117 -5.65 -18.53 -3.98
C GLN A 117 -5.06 -17.14 -4.25
N TYR A 118 -5.03 -16.28 -3.23
CA TYR A 118 -4.46 -14.95 -3.37
C TYR A 118 -2.96 -14.97 -3.71
N LEU A 119 -2.20 -15.92 -3.15
CA LEU A 119 -0.79 -16.14 -3.51
C LEU A 119 -0.64 -16.57 -4.97
N LYS A 120 -1.51 -17.45 -5.48
CA LYS A 120 -1.50 -17.86 -6.90
C LYS A 120 -1.75 -16.67 -7.81
N ASP A 121 -2.77 -15.87 -7.52
CA ASP A 121 -3.06 -14.67 -8.30
C ASP A 121 -1.88 -13.68 -8.28
N CYS A 122 -1.18 -13.55 -7.15
CA CYS A 122 0.03 -12.73 -7.08
C CYS A 122 1.13 -13.27 -8.00
N VAL A 123 1.35 -14.59 -8.06
CA VAL A 123 2.35 -15.20 -8.94
C VAL A 123 2.01 -14.95 -10.41
N GLU A 124 0.75 -15.08 -10.80
CA GLU A 124 0.30 -14.77 -12.17
C GLU A 124 0.58 -13.30 -12.55
N ASP A 125 0.28 -12.37 -11.64
CA ASP A 125 0.55 -10.94 -11.82
C ASP A 125 2.05 -10.67 -11.98
N LEU A 126 2.89 -11.28 -11.12
CA LEU A 126 4.34 -11.17 -11.18
C LEU A 126 4.91 -11.70 -12.50
N LEU A 127 4.42 -12.83 -13.00
CA LEU A 127 4.85 -13.41 -14.27
C LEU A 127 4.55 -12.45 -15.44
N LEU A 128 3.37 -11.84 -15.45
CA LEU A 128 3.00 -10.82 -16.46
C LEU A 128 3.91 -9.59 -16.37
N ILE A 129 4.13 -9.07 -15.16
CA ILE A 129 5.03 -7.93 -14.93
C ILE A 129 6.43 -8.23 -15.48
N LEU A 130 7.02 -9.36 -15.10
CA LEU A 130 8.40 -9.69 -15.45
C LEU A 130 8.58 -10.01 -16.94
N ARG A 131 7.55 -10.60 -17.60
CA ARG A 131 7.61 -10.95 -19.03
C ARG A 131 7.29 -9.78 -19.95
N LYS A 132 6.26 -9.00 -19.64
CA LYS A 132 5.69 -7.99 -20.56
C LYS A 132 6.03 -6.56 -20.17
N TYR A 133 6.14 -6.27 -18.88
CA TYR A 133 6.22 -4.89 -18.38
C TYR A 133 7.51 -4.58 -17.61
N SER A 134 8.53 -5.44 -17.75
CA SER A 134 9.81 -5.32 -17.02
C SER A 134 10.65 -4.10 -17.42
N ARG A 135 10.28 -3.39 -18.50
CA ARG A 135 10.85 -2.08 -18.84
C ARG A 135 10.47 -1.02 -17.80
N ASP A 136 9.22 -1.05 -17.34
CA ASP A 136 8.62 0.04 -16.56
C ASP A 136 8.45 -0.32 -15.07
N PHE A 137 8.34 -1.62 -14.78
CA PHE A 137 8.17 -2.16 -13.42
C PHE A 137 9.30 -3.11 -13.04
N CYS A 138 9.61 -3.13 -11.74
CA CYS A 138 10.44 -4.14 -11.12
C CYS A 138 9.78 -4.69 -9.86
N VAL A 139 10.18 -5.89 -9.46
CA VAL A 139 9.66 -6.54 -8.27
C VAL A 139 10.77 -6.60 -7.24
N LEU A 140 10.61 -5.92 -6.10
CA LEU A 140 11.64 -5.89 -5.05
C LEU A 140 11.01 -6.08 -3.68
N PRO A 141 11.61 -6.90 -2.79
CA PRO A 141 11.18 -7.01 -1.40
C PRO A 141 11.63 -5.76 -0.64
N ILE A 142 10.72 -4.79 -0.48
CA ILE A 142 11.00 -3.55 0.24
C ILE A 142 10.98 -3.82 1.75
N GLU A 143 9.82 -4.23 2.27
CA GLU A 143 9.55 -4.38 3.71
C GLU A 143 10.54 -5.29 4.49
N PRO A 144 11.00 -6.44 3.97
CA PRO A 144 11.92 -7.29 4.74
C PRO A 144 13.32 -6.67 4.93
N PHE A 145 13.67 -5.63 4.17
CA PHE A 145 15.04 -5.13 4.07
C PHE A 145 15.18 -3.65 4.44
N ILE A 146 14.11 -2.97 4.84
CA ILE A 146 14.09 -1.54 5.18
C ILE A 146 14.78 -1.20 6.51
N ALA A 147 14.97 -2.18 7.39
CA ALA A 147 15.68 -1.98 8.64
C ALA A 147 16.84 -2.99 8.78
N SER A 148 17.87 -2.55 9.51
CA SER A 148 18.93 -3.43 10.01
C SER A 148 18.38 -4.36 11.09
N ASN A 149 17.49 -3.84 11.94
CA ASN A 149 16.78 -4.53 13.01
C ASN A 149 15.26 -4.40 12.81
N MET A 150 14.62 -5.48 12.34
CA MET A 150 13.18 -5.46 12.05
C MET A 150 12.31 -5.48 13.31
N GLU A 151 12.79 -6.07 14.42
CA GLU A 151 12.02 -6.15 15.66
C GLU A 151 11.88 -4.76 16.29
N GLU A 152 12.99 -4.02 16.36
CA GLU A 152 13.02 -2.64 16.83
C GLU A 152 12.18 -1.72 15.93
N TYR A 153 12.31 -1.86 14.61
CA TYR A 153 11.48 -1.11 13.66
C TYR A 153 9.98 -1.36 13.87
N ASN A 154 9.59 -2.62 14.04
CA ASN A 154 8.19 -2.99 14.26
C ASN A 154 7.68 -2.46 15.61
N SER A 155 8.50 -2.50 16.68
CA SER A 155 8.13 -1.92 17.97
C SER A 155 7.84 -0.42 17.86
N ILE A 156 8.71 0.33 17.16
CA ILE A 156 8.53 1.78 16.96
C ILE A 156 7.25 2.06 16.16
N LEU A 157 6.96 1.26 15.13
CA LEU A 157 5.74 1.40 14.35
C LEU A 157 4.47 1.10 15.16
N ILE A 158 4.50 0.08 16.01
CA ILE A 158 3.39 -0.26 16.92
C ILE A 158 3.14 0.93 17.84
N ASP A 159 4.15 1.38 18.58
CA ASP A 159 4.01 2.51 19.53
C ASP A 159 3.53 3.80 18.84
N ALA A 160 3.96 4.06 17.61
CA ALA A 160 3.48 5.20 16.83
C ALA A 160 2.02 5.03 16.39
N ALA A 161 1.61 3.83 15.98
CA ALA A 161 0.23 3.54 15.61
C ALA A 161 -0.73 3.59 16.82
N GLU A 162 -0.31 3.12 17.99
CA GLU A 162 -1.08 3.25 19.24
C GLU A 162 -1.39 4.72 19.55
N ARG A 163 -0.35 5.57 19.53
CA ARG A 163 -0.50 7.02 19.74
C ARG A 163 -1.40 7.69 18.70
N MET A 164 -1.35 7.23 17.46
CA MET A 164 -2.26 7.72 16.42
C MET A 164 -3.72 7.36 16.72
N VAL A 165 -3.98 6.13 17.18
CA VAL A 165 -5.33 5.73 17.58
C VAL A 165 -5.78 6.53 18.80
N ALA A 166 -4.92 6.74 19.80
CA ALA A 166 -5.22 7.58 20.96
C ALA A 166 -5.56 9.03 20.55
N ALA A 167 -4.82 9.58 19.59
CA ALA A 167 -5.06 10.91 19.03
C ALA A 167 -6.43 11.04 18.34
N MET A 168 -7.08 9.96 17.90
CA MET A 168 -8.45 10.00 17.35
C MET A 168 -9.50 10.38 18.41
N PHE A 169 -9.18 10.14 19.69
CA PHE A 169 -10.02 10.47 20.84
C PHE A 169 -9.51 11.70 21.60
N GLY A 170 -8.29 12.17 21.32
CA GLY A 170 -7.65 13.24 22.08
C GLY A 170 -7.25 12.80 23.49
N ILE A 171 -6.92 11.52 23.66
CA ILE A 171 -6.54 10.89 24.94
C ILE A 171 -5.10 10.37 24.91
N ASP A 172 -4.61 9.87 26.04
CA ASP A 172 -3.32 9.17 26.13
C ASP A 172 -3.42 7.64 25.96
N ASP A 173 -2.25 6.98 25.90
CA ASP A 173 -2.14 5.53 25.69
C ASP A 173 -2.78 4.70 26.84
N SER A 174 -2.81 5.24 28.06
CA SER A 174 -3.38 4.54 29.22
C SER A 174 -4.90 4.52 29.16
N GLU A 175 -5.51 5.63 28.75
CA GLU A 175 -6.95 5.74 28.53
C GLU A 175 -7.40 4.89 27.33
N LEU A 176 -6.60 4.84 26.26
CA LEU A 176 -6.88 3.99 25.11
C LEU A 176 -6.93 2.51 25.51
N LYS A 177 -5.98 2.03 26.33
CA LYS A 177 -5.99 0.65 26.84
C LYS A 177 -7.27 0.35 27.63
N SER A 178 -7.71 1.29 28.46
CA SER A 178 -8.98 1.15 29.18
C SER A 178 -10.17 0.99 28.24
N ILE A 179 -10.23 1.76 27.14
CA ILE A 179 -11.30 1.61 26.13
C ILE A 179 -11.27 0.21 25.50
N ILE A 180 -10.10 -0.28 25.13
CA ILE A 180 -9.94 -1.61 24.50
C ILE A 180 -10.40 -2.72 25.45
N GLU A 181 -9.99 -2.65 26.72
CA GLU A 181 -10.29 -3.66 27.75
C GLU A 181 -11.74 -3.60 28.26
N SER A 182 -12.39 -2.44 28.20
CA SER A 182 -13.72 -2.21 28.78
C SER A 182 -14.92 -2.79 28.01
N GLU A 183 -14.69 -3.58 26.96
CA GLU A 183 -15.73 -4.15 26.08
C GLU A 183 -16.77 -3.11 25.59
N CYS A 184 -16.36 -1.85 25.37
CA CYS A 184 -17.25 -0.80 24.87
C CYS A 184 -17.95 -1.21 23.57
N SER A 185 -19.22 -0.82 23.46
CA SER A 185 -19.97 -0.87 22.20
C SER A 185 -19.44 0.14 21.18
N TYR A 186 -19.74 -0.08 19.90
CA TYR A 186 -19.38 0.85 18.82
C TYR A 186 -19.95 2.26 19.04
N GLU A 187 -21.16 2.40 19.58
CA GLU A 187 -21.77 3.71 19.86
C GLU A 187 -21.02 4.45 20.98
N GLU A 188 -20.60 3.74 22.03
CA GLU A 188 -19.81 4.33 23.10
C GLU A 188 -18.44 4.78 22.59
N ILE A 189 -17.80 3.99 21.72
CA ILE A 189 -16.54 4.36 21.07
C ILE A 189 -16.75 5.59 20.18
N GLU A 190 -17.79 5.58 19.33
CA GLU A 190 -18.11 6.68 18.42
C GLU A 190 -18.36 7.99 19.19
N SER A 191 -19.03 7.92 20.35
CA SER A 191 -19.31 9.09 21.19
C SER A 191 -18.05 9.72 21.81
N LYS A 192 -16.96 8.97 21.92
CA LYS A 192 -15.67 9.43 22.48
C LYS A 192 -14.73 9.98 21.41
N LEU A 193 -15.00 9.76 20.12
CA LEU A 193 -14.15 10.26 19.04
C LEU A 193 -14.16 11.79 18.98
N LEU A 194 -13.03 12.38 18.56
CA LEU A 194 -12.98 13.81 18.27
C LEU A 194 -13.96 14.20 17.16
N PRO A 195 -14.51 15.42 17.17
CA PRO A 195 -15.41 15.91 16.14
C PRO A 195 -14.83 15.74 14.72
N GLY A 196 -15.63 15.18 13.81
CA GLY A 196 -15.22 14.95 12.43
C GLY A 196 -14.33 13.72 12.20
N MET A 197 -13.88 13.02 13.26
CA MET A 197 -13.00 11.86 13.13
C MET A 197 -13.75 10.65 12.56
N ARG A 198 -15.01 10.47 12.96
CA ARG A 198 -15.86 9.40 12.43
C ARG A 198 -15.88 9.42 10.91
N GLU A 199 -16.13 10.58 10.29
CA GLU A 199 -16.21 10.74 8.83
C GLU A 199 -14.87 10.39 8.14
N LYS A 200 -13.75 10.62 8.84
CA LYS A 200 -12.41 10.33 8.36
C LYS A 200 -11.98 8.86 8.53
N LEU A 201 -12.70 8.07 9.34
CA LEU A 201 -12.46 6.64 9.45
C LEU A 201 -13.11 5.90 8.28
N ILE A 202 -12.29 5.30 7.42
CA ILE A 202 -12.71 4.55 6.24
C ILE A 202 -12.11 3.15 6.36
N PHE A 203 -12.92 2.09 6.33
CA PHE A 203 -12.43 0.71 6.55
C PHE A 203 -12.60 -0.21 5.34
N VAL A 204 -13.42 0.17 4.36
CA VAL A 204 -13.66 -0.57 3.12
C VAL A 204 -13.58 0.34 1.90
N SER A 205 -14.26 1.48 1.92
CA SER A 205 -14.34 2.38 0.75
C SER A 205 -14.74 3.79 1.16
N TRP A 206 -14.49 4.78 0.31
CA TRP A 206 -14.87 6.19 0.52
C TRP A 206 -16.33 6.43 0.98
N LYS A 207 -17.25 5.52 0.63
CA LYS A 207 -18.66 5.55 1.04
C LYS A 207 -18.85 5.41 2.55
N ASP A 208 -17.86 4.85 3.25
CA ASP A 208 -17.88 4.69 4.71
C ASP A 208 -17.93 6.03 5.43
N SER A 209 -17.53 7.14 4.80
CA SER A 209 -17.60 8.48 5.38
C SER A 209 -18.98 8.85 5.92
N GLN A 210 -20.05 8.26 5.35
CA GLN A 210 -21.44 8.52 5.72
C GLN A 210 -22.03 7.51 6.71
N LEU A 211 -21.28 6.48 7.09
CA LEU A 211 -21.75 5.38 7.92
C LEU A 211 -21.46 5.61 9.41
N SER A 212 -22.24 4.94 10.27
CA SER A 212 -21.91 4.79 11.70
C SER A 212 -20.64 3.93 11.88
N LEU A 213 -19.96 4.06 13.01
CA LEU A 213 -18.79 3.22 13.32
C LEU A 213 -19.15 1.73 13.32
N ARG A 214 -20.33 1.39 13.84
CA ARG A 214 -20.88 0.03 13.82
C ARG A 214 -20.95 -0.52 12.40
N ASP A 215 -21.53 0.23 11.48
CA ASP A 215 -21.71 -0.22 10.10
C ASP A 215 -20.36 -0.32 9.36
N LYS A 216 -19.43 0.59 9.63
CA LYS A 216 -18.05 0.49 9.10
C LYS A 216 -17.36 -0.79 9.53
N CYS A 217 -17.38 -1.10 10.83
CA CYS A 217 -16.76 -2.30 11.38
C CYS A 217 -17.43 -3.57 10.85
N LYS A 218 -18.78 -3.61 10.80
CA LYS A 218 -19.51 -4.76 10.24
C LYS A 218 -19.16 -4.99 8.77
N ARG A 219 -19.16 -3.93 7.97
CA ARG A 219 -18.80 -4.00 6.55
C ARG A 219 -17.36 -4.46 6.34
N TYR A 220 -16.43 -4.03 7.21
CA TYR A 220 -15.06 -4.55 7.21
C TYR A 220 -15.03 -6.07 7.46
N LEU A 221 -15.77 -6.56 8.45
CA LEU A 221 -15.83 -7.99 8.78
C LEU A 221 -16.48 -8.81 7.65
N GLU A 222 -17.48 -8.27 6.95
CA GLU A 222 -18.08 -8.92 5.78
C GLU A 222 -17.08 -9.09 4.63
N VAL A 223 -16.21 -8.08 4.40
CA VAL A 223 -15.24 -8.10 3.29
C VAL A 223 -13.95 -8.84 3.65
N ASN A 224 -13.46 -8.69 4.88
CA ASN A 224 -12.12 -9.14 5.29
C ASN A 224 -12.13 -10.18 6.42
N GLY A 225 -13.25 -10.37 7.12
CA GLY A 225 -13.32 -11.24 8.30
C GLY A 225 -13.08 -12.72 7.99
N ASP A 226 -13.22 -13.13 6.73
CA ASP A 226 -12.92 -14.50 6.29
C ASP A 226 -11.43 -14.72 6.03
N VAL A 227 -10.60 -13.67 5.92
CA VAL A 227 -9.14 -13.79 5.78
C VAL A 227 -8.50 -14.20 7.11
N MET A 228 -8.98 -13.60 8.20
CA MET A 228 -8.49 -13.82 9.56
C MET A 228 -9.68 -14.17 10.49
N PRO A 229 -10.19 -15.41 10.46
CA PRO A 229 -11.42 -15.80 11.15
C PRO A 229 -11.44 -15.49 12.65
N VAL A 230 -10.28 -15.52 13.32
CA VAL A 230 -10.14 -15.20 14.75
C VAL A 230 -10.66 -13.82 15.13
N ILE A 231 -10.70 -12.85 14.20
CA ILE A 231 -11.23 -11.51 14.47
C ILE A 231 -12.72 -11.54 14.84
N LYS A 232 -13.45 -12.60 14.50
CA LYS A 232 -14.87 -12.77 14.84
C LYS A 232 -15.08 -13.13 16.32
N GLU A 233 -14.02 -13.49 17.04
CA GLU A 233 -14.05 -13.77 18.48
C GLU A 233 -13.79 -12.51 19.34
N PHE A 234 -13.42 -11.40 18.72
CA PHE A 234 -13.08 -10.16 19.41
C PHE A 234 -14.33 -9.37 19.82
N SER A 235 -14.22 -8.60 20.90
CA SER A 235 -15.24 -7.62 21.30
C SER A 235 -15.33 -6.46 20.29
N GLU A 236 -16.40 -5.66 20.35
CA GLU A 236 -16.56 -4.49 19.46
C GLU A 236 -15.38 -3.50 19.58
N SER A 237 -14.90 -3.23 20.81
CA SER A 237 -13.73 -2.39 21.08
C SER A 237 -12.44 -2.96 20.50
N GLN A 238 -12.22 -4.27 20.65
CA GLN A 238 -11.06 -4.97 20.10
C GLN A 238 -11.07 -4.98 18.57
N ILE A 239 -12.24 -5.18 17.95
CA ILE A 239 -12.40 -5.12 16.49
C ILE A 239 -12.05 -3.73 15.98
N PHE A 240 -12.64 -2.69 16.55
CA PHE A 240 -12.34 -1.31 16.16
C PHE A 240 -10.83 -1.02 16.28
N TYR A 241 -10.25 -1.36 17.43
CA TYR A 241 -8.84 -1.12 17.70
C TYR A 241 -7.95 -1.85 16.69
N ALA A 242 -8.18 -3.14 16.46
CA ALA A 242 -7.38 -3.94 15.54
C ALA A 242 -7.38 -3.34 14.12
N ILE A 243 -8.56 -2.92 13.63
CA ILE A 243 -8.71 -2.30 12.31
C ILE A 243 -7.99 -0.95 12.25
N ALA A 244 -8.30 -0.04 13.18
CA ALA A 244 -7.73 1.30 13.19
C ALA A 244 -6.20 1.26 13.37
N HIS A 245 -5.71 0.46 14.32
CA HIS A 245 -4.29 0.28 14.58
C HIS A 245 -3.54 -0.27 13.36
N GLN A 246 -4.07 -1.32 12.71
CA GLN A 246 -3.44 -1.89 11.51
C GLN A 246 -3.29 -0.87 10.38
N TYR A 247 -4.32 -0.06 10.12
CA TYR A 247 -4.27 0.95 9.07
C TYR A 247 -3.42 2.17 9.44
N CYS A 248 -3.34 2.55 10.72
CA CYS A 248 -2.34 3.50 11.22
C CYS A 248 -0.93 2.99 10.97
N MET A 249 -0.62 1.74 11.33
CA MET A 249 0.68 1.12 11.06
C MET A 249 1.02 1.12 9.57
N GLN A 250 0.05 0.77 8.71
CA GLN A 250 0.24 0.76 7.27
C GLN A 250 0.55 2.17 6.73
N GLY A 251 -0.22 3.18 7.14
CA GLY A 251 0.03 4.57 6.76
C GLY A 251 1.42 5.04 7.20
N LEU A 252 1.82 4.72 8.44
CA LEU A 252 3.13 5.10 8.99
C LEU A 252 4.26 4.45 8.22
N ALA A 253 4.14 3.15 7.91
CA ALA A 253 5.13 2.44 7.11
C ALA A 253 5.27 3.03 5.70
N ILE A 254 4.15 3.44 5.08
CA ILE A 254 4.15 4.10 3.77
C ILE A 254 4.87 5.44 3.84
N ALA A 255 4.49 6.28 4.79
CA ALA A 255 5.04 7.61 4.92
C ALA A 255 6.53 7.56 5.32
N ASN A 256 6.93 6.57 6.14
CA ASN A 256 8.33 6.28 6.45
C ASN A 256 9.15 5.90 5.21
N LEU A 257 8.62 5.07 4.30
CA LEU A 257 9.29 4.74 3.04
C LEU A 257 9.45 5.98 2.17
N MET A 258 8.42 6.80 2.10
CA MET A 258 8.46 8.06 1.35
C MET A 258 9.57 8.99 1.86
N HIS A 259 9.64 9.19 3.17
CA HIS A 259 10.61 10.07 3.79
C HIS A 259 12.04 9.52 3.71
N ASN A 260 12.26 8.29 4.20
CA ASN A 260 13.61 7.75 4.35
C ASN A 260 14.23 7.25 3.03
N TYR A 261 13.40 6.75 2.11
CA TYR A 261 13.86 6.18 0.84
C TYR A 261 13.54 7.03 -0.38
N LYS A 262 12.92 8.22 -0.19
CA LYS A 262 12.61 9.17 -1.27
C LYS A 262 11.80 8.55 -2.41
N MET A 263 10.98 7.55 -2.09
CA MET A 263 10.12 6.85 -3.05
C MET A 263 8.71 7.44 -3.01
N ILE A 264 8.07 7.54 -4.17
CA ILE A 264 6.71 8.07 -4.31
C ILE A 264 5.72 6.92 -4.08
N PRO A 265 4.86 6.96 -3.05
CA PRO A 265 3.83 5.95 -2.88
C PRO A 265 2.76 6.07 -3.97
N PHE A 266 2.49 4.98 -4.66
CA PHE A 266 1.29 4.84 -5.47
C PHE A 266 0.22 4.11 -4.65
N ILE A 267 -0.81 4.84 -4.24
CA ILE A 267 -1.91 4.32 -3.42
C ILE A 267 -3.19 4.29 -4.23
N ARG A 268 -3.79 3.10 -4.34
CA ARG A 268 -5.05 2.87 -5.06
C ARG A 268 -6.23 2.44 -4.21
N ASN A 269 -5.96 2.13 -2.95
CA ASN A 269 -6.99 1.71 -2.01
C ASN A 269 -7.44 2.91 -1.15
N ASP A 270 -8.75 3.11 -1.04
CA ASP A 270 -9.36 4.22 -0.30
C ASP A 270 -8.96 4.24 1.17
N VAL A 271 -8.89 3.07 1.80
CA VAL A 271 -8.53 2.94 3.21
C VAL A 271 -7.08 3.37 3.42
N THR A 272 -6.17 2.79 2.63
CA THR A 272 -4.75 3.17 2.69
C THR A 272 -4.56 4.66 2.45
N PHE A 273 -5.23 5.23 1.43
CA PHE A 273 -5.12 6.64 1.12
C PHE A 273 -5.61 7.52 2.27
N GLN A 274 -6.76 7.17 2.86
CA GLN A 274 -7.33 7.93 3.96
C GLN A 274 -6.42 7.95 5.19
N PHE A 275 -5.85 6.81 5.57
CA PHE A 275 -4.93 6.74 6.72
C PHE A 275 -3.59 7.42 6.43
N PHE A 276 -3.09 7.34 5.19
CA PHE A 276 -1.95 8.15 4.76
C PHE A 276 -2.24 9.66 4.87
N ALA A 277 -3.42 10.10 4.42
CA ALA A 277 -3.83 11.50 4.51
C ALA A 277 -3.96 11.98 5.97
N LEU A 278 -4.48 11.14 6.87
CA LEU A 278 -4.51 11.44 8.30
C LEU A 278 -3.11 11.70 8.87
N ILE A 279 -2.11 10.92 8.46
CA ILE A 279 -0.71 11.11 8.88
C ILE A 279 -0.15 12.41 8.32
N PHE A 280 -0.41 12.69 7.04
CA PHE A 280 0.09 13.91 6.40
C PHE A 280 -0.44 15.18 7.07
N TYR A 281 -1.70 15.18 7.51
CA TYR A 281 -2.29 16.31 8.24
C TYR A 281 -2.08 16.25 9.76
N SER A 282 -1.28 15.29 10.24
CA SER A 282 -0.88 15.19 11.65
C SER A 282 0.51 15.78 11.87
N ASN A 283 0.86 16.04 13.12
CA ASN A 283 2.21 16.53 13.46
C ASN A 283 3.29 15.43 13.47
N ILE A 284 2.96 14.21 13.02
CA ILE A 284 3.90 13.07 13.06
C ILE A 284 4.96 13.18 11.95
N MET A 285 4.64 13.86 10.85
CA MET A 285 5.51 13.96 9.68
C MET A 285 5.55 15.38 9.10
N ASP A 286 5.89 16.35 9.96
CA ASP A 286 5.99 17.78 9.62
C ASP A 286 6.97 18.09 8.47
N ASP A 287 7.91 17.18 8.20
CA ASP A 287 8.91 17.31 7.14
C ASP A 287 8.36 16.95 5.74
N LEU A 288 7.17 16.33 5.63
CA LEU A 288 6.56 16.06 4.34
C LEU A 288 5.99 17.34 3.75
N SER A 289 6.44 17.70 2.55
CA SER A 289 5.98 18.90 1.88
C SER A 289 4.59 18.73 1.26
N LYS A 290 3.91 19.84 0.98
CA LYS A 290 2.70 19.83 0.15
C LYS A 290 2.93 19.15 -1.20
N HIS A 291 4.10 19.36 -1.81
CA HIS A 291 4.49 18.71 -3.06
C HIS A 291 4.51 17.18 -2.91
N ASP A 292 5.10 16.67 -1.82
CA ASP A 292 5.13 15.24 -1.51
C ASP A 292 3.70 14.69 -1.42
N TYR A 293 2.78 15.35 -0.70
CA TYR A 293 1.38 14.93 -0.67
C TYR A 293 0.70 14.94 -2.05
N LEU A 294 0.92 15.97 -2.85
CA LEU A 294 0.31 16.08 -4.18
C LEU A 294 0.78 14.96 -5.13
N GLN A 295 2.03 14.49 -5.00
CA GLN A 295 2.55 13.33 -5.75
C GLN A 295 1.77 12.04 -5.45
N VAL A 296 1.05 11.96 -4.33
CA VAL A 296 0.21 10.81 -3.95
C VAL A 296 -1.26 11.09 -4.25
N TYR A 297 -1.74 12.30 -3.92
CA TYR A 297 -3.13 12.70 -4.08
C TYR A 297 -3.58 12.78 -5.54
N VAL A 298 -2.78 13.41 -6.42
CA VAL A 298 -3.15 13.58 -7.83
C VAL A 298 -3.36 12.23 -8.53
N PRO A 299 -2.43 11.26 -8.47
CA PRO A 299 -2.66 9.93 -9.03
C PRO A 299 -3.85 9.22 -8.40
N TYR A 300 -4.04 9.39 -7.08
CA TYR A 300 -5.17 8.77 -6.37
C TYR A 300 -6.53 9.25 -6.93
N VAL A 301 -6.63 10.53 -7.29
CA VAL A 301 -7.84 11.08 -7.92
C VAL A 301 -7.96 10.62 -9.37
N LEU A 302 -6.87 10.73 -10.17
CA LEU A 302 -6.88 10.42 -11.60
C LEU A 302 -7.41 9.02 -11.90
N GLN A 303 -6.92 7.99 -11.20
CA GLN A 303 -7.35 6.59 -11.39
C GLN A 303 -8.83 6.35 -11.08
N ARG A 304 -9.46 7.26 -10.33
CA ARG A 304 -10.88 7.17 -9.94
C ARG A 304 -11.80 7.93 -10.89
N THR A 305 -11.25 8.87 -11.63
CA THR A 305 -12.00 9.80 -12.48
C THR A 305 -11.83 9.51 -13.97
N ILE A 306 -10.75 8.84 -14.36
CA ILE A 306 -10.41 8.61 -15.77
C ILE A 306 -10.05 7.14 -15.95
N ASP A 307 -10.61 6.53 -16.99
CA ASP A 307 -10.19 5.21 -17.46
C ASP A 307 -9.02 5.36 -18.43
N PHE A 308 -7.81 5.01 -17.97
CA PHE A 308 -6.61 5.06 -18.80
C PHE A 308 -6.41 3.81 -19.68
N SER A 309 -7.25 2.79 -19.55
CA SER A 309 -7.16 1.56 -20.32
C SER A 309 -7.66 1.69 -21.77
N ASP A 310 -8.33 2.81 -22.10
CA ASP A 310 -8.79 3.14 -23.45
C ASP A 310 -7.64 3.41 -24.44
N LYS A 311 -6.42 3.66 -23.94
CA LYS A 311 -5.22 3.90 -24.75
C LYS A 311 -4.32 2.67 -24.80
N ALA A 312 -3.55 2.53 -25.88
CA ALA A 312 -2.49 1.55 -25.92
C ALA A 312 -1.45 1.86 -24.82
N TYR A 313 -0.97 0.84 -24.11
CA TYR A 313 -0.10 1.03 -22.94
C TYR A 313 1.16 1.85 -23.26
N ASP A 314 1.86 1.55 -24.36
CA ASP A 314 3.05 2.32 -24.76
C ASP A 314 2.72 3.78 -25.12
N GLU A 315 1.57 4.04 -25.76
CA GLU A 315 1.11 5.40 -26.03
C GLU A 315 0.85 6.15 -24.72
N LEU A 316 0.21 5.50 -23.74
CA LEU A 316 -0.03 6.10 -22.43
C LEU A 316 1.28 6.45 -21.72
N VAL A 317 2.26 5.54 -21.73
CA VAL A 317 3.60 5.76 -21.15
C VAL A 317 4.26 6.99 -21.78
N ASP A 318 4.14 7.14 -23.10
CA ASP A 318 4.74 8.22 -23.87
C ASP A 318 4.02 9.55 -23.69
N VAL A 319 2.70 9.57 -23.56
CA VAL A 319 1.94 10.82 -23.47
C VAL A 319 1.82 11.31 -22.02
N ALA A 320 1.34 10.48 -21.11
CA ALA A 320 0.97 10.89 -19.75
C ALA A 320 1.78 10.21 -18.64
N GLY A 321 2.38 9.05 -18.94
CA GLY A 321 3.13 8.26 -17.97
C GLY A 321 4.43 8.91 -17.52
N ASN A 322 5.17 8.18 -16.69
CA ASN A 322 6.49 8.59 -16.20
C ASN A 322 6.51 9.90 -15.39
N GLY A 323 5.38 10.22 -14.75
CA GLY A 323 5.17 11.45 -14.00
C GLY A 323 4.80 12.67 -14.85
N LYS A 324 4.64 12.55 -16.18
CA LYS A 324 4.39 13.71 -17.06
C LYS A 324 3.09 14.44 -16.71
N LEU A 325 1.97 13.72 -16.71
CA LEU A 325 0.66 14.30 -16.39
C LEU A 325 0.60 14.75 -14.92
N VAL A 326 1.11 13.91 -14.01
CA VAL A 326 1.09 14.19 -12.57
C VAL A 326 1.88 15.46 -12.26
N ASN A 327 3.11 15.59 -12.75
CA ASN A 327 3.93 16.77 -12.52
C ASN A 327 3.32 18.01 -13.18
N TYR A 328 2.75 17.90 -14.39
CA TYR A 328 2.06 19.03 -15.01
C TYR A 328 0.94 19.60 -14.13
N ILE A 329 0.12 18.74 -13.53
CA ILE A 329 -0.98 19.15 -12.64
C ILE A 329 -0.43 19.82 -11.37
N ILE A 330 0.65 19.25 -10.80
CA ILE A 330 1.28 19.78 -9.59
C ILE A 330 1.93 21.14 -9.86
N ASP A 331 2.70 21.25 -10.93
CA ASP A 331 3.37 22.48 -11.36
C ASP A 331 2.31 23.57 -11.61
N TYR A 332 1.21 23.24 -12.30
CA TYR A 332 0.09 24.16 -12.50
C TYR A 332 -0.53 24.61 -11.17
N CYS A 333 -0.76 23.68 -10.24
CA CYS A 333 -1.30 24.00 -8.91
C CYS A 333 -0.38 24.95 -8.12
N GLU A 334 0.93 24.74 -8.19
CA GLU A 334 1.94 25.56 -7.53
C GLU A 334 2.04 26.95 -8.17
N GLU A 335 2.07 27.04 -9.50
CA GLU A 335 2.09 28.31 -10.25
C GLU A 335 0.86 29.18 -9.98
N GLN A 336 -0.32 28.56 -9.88
CA GLN A 336 -1.58 29.27 -9.63
C GLN A 336 -1.83 29.56 -8.14
N ASN A 337 -0.92 29.17 -7.23
CA ASN A 337 -1.08 29.28 -5.77
C ASN A 337 -2.40 28.66 -5.27
N ILE A 338 -2.82 27.54 -5.86
CA ILE A 338 -4.05 26.85 -5.45
C ILE A 338 -3.82 26.19 -4.09
N ASN A 339 -4.56 26.63 -3.07
CA ASN A 339 -4.38 26.16 -1.70
C ASN A 339 -4.90 24.73 -1.48
N SER A 340 -6.02 24.38 -2.11
CA SER A 340 -6.63 23.06 -2.05
C SER A 340 -7.04 22.66 -3.47
N LEU A 341 -6.50 21.54 -3.94
CA LEU A 341 -6.76 21.02 -5.27
C LEU A 341 -7.97 20.08 -5.19
N THR A 342 -9.02 20.36 -5.93
CA THR A 342 -10.21 19.51 -6.01
C THR A 342 -10.12 18.53 -7.18
N ALA A 343 -11.02 17.54 -7.23
CA ALA A 343 -11.11 16.65 -8.38
C ALA A 343 -11.47 17.39 -9.69
N GLU A 344 -12.31 18.44 -9.60
CA GLU A 344 -12.65 19.28 -10.75
C GLU A 344 -11.44 20.06 -11.27
N ASP A 345 -10.61 20.60 -10.37
CA ASP A 345 -9.37 21.27 -10.75
C ASP A 345 -8.41 20.32 -11.46
N ILE A 346 -8.28 19.09 -10.96
CA ILE A 346 -7.45 18.04 -11.58
C ILE A 346 -7.96 17.74 -12.99
N LEU A 347 -9.27 17.53 -13.17
CA LEU A 347 -9.86 17.25 -14.47
C LEU A 347 -9.66 18.41 -15.45
N HIS A 348 -9.82 19.65 -14.99
CA HIS A 348 -9.54 20.83 -15.81
C HIS A 348 -8.07 20.88 -16.28
N CYS A 349 -7.12 20.50 -15.42
CA CYS A 349 -5.72 20.39 -15.80
C CYS A 349 -5.47 19.27 -16.81
N VAL A 350 -6.18 18.14 -16.68
CA VAL A 350 -6.08 17.04 -17.65
C VAL A 350 -6.53 17.50 -19.03
N ASP A 351 -7.65 18.21 -19.13
CA ASP A 351 -8.13 18.74 -20.41
C ASP A 351 -7.07 19.65 -21.06
N ARG A 352 -6.46 20.56 -20.29
CA ARG A 352 -5.38 21.44 -20.78
C ARG A 352 -4.07 20.72 -21.10
N PHE A 353 -3.86 19.52 -20.57
CA PHE A 353 -2.67 18.73 -20.87
C PHE A 353 -2.74 18.10 -22.26
N TYR A 354 -3.94 17.70 -22.69
CA TYR A 354 -4.16 17.02 -23.98
C TYR A 354 -4.49 17.98 -25.15
N TYR A 355 -4.93 19.21 -24.88
CA TYR A 355 -5.29 20.24 -25.87
C TYR A 355 -4.44 21.50 -25.73
#